data_AF-A0AAV1Y597-F1
#
_entry.id   AF-A0AAV1Y597-F1
#
_cell.length_a   1.000
_cell.length_b   1.000
_cell.length_c   1.000
_cell.angle_alpha   90.00
_cell.angle_beta   90.00
_cell.angle_gamma   90.00
#
_symmetry.space_group_name_H-M   'P 1'
#
loop_
_entity.id
_entity.type
_entity.pdbx_description
1 polymer ?
#
loop_
_entity_poly.entity_id
_entity_poly.type
_entity_poly.pdbx_seq_one_letter_code
_entity_poly.pdbx_strand_id
1 'polypeptide(L)'
;MTCESAAQLRKTGKINVEDSNLQKIGATHFKSGVTDEHFQVAKTALLETIKETVPEIWSSAMENAWGEAYDKLVGAIKCEKKPSSDTN
;
A
#
# COMPACT_ATOMS: atom_id res chain seq x y z
N MET A 1 9.65 -2.50 12.15
CA MET A 1 8.92 -3.43 11.27
C MET A 1 9.15 -2.99 9.83
N THR A 2 10.30 -3.33 9.23
CA THR A 2 10.65 -2.86 7.86
C THR A 2 11.66 -3.77 7.15
N CYS A 3 12.63 -4.37 7.87
CA CYS A 3 13.69 -5.15 7.21
C CYS A 3 13.24 -6.53 6.71
N GLU A 4 12.45 -7.27 7.51
CA GLU A 4 12.00 -8.62 7.13
C GLU A 4 11.00 -8.59 5.97
N SER A 5 10.06 -7.66 5.97
CA SER A 5 9.08 -7.52 4.88
C SER A 5 9.73 -7.12 3.55
N ALA A 6 10.76 -6.25 3.58
CA ALA A 6 11.54 -5.91 2.40
C ALA A 6 12.37 -7.12 1.89
N ALA A 7 12.95 -7.90 2.80
CA ALA A 7 13.67 -9.12 2.46
C ALA A 7 12.74 -10.21 1.87
N GLN A 8 11.52 -10.34 2.38
CA GLN A 8 10.49 -11.22 1.82
C GLN A 8 10.08 -10.77 0.43
N LEU A 9 9.76 -9.48 0.23
CA LEU A 9 9.44 -8.94 -1.09
C LEU A 9 10.54 -9.24 -2.12
N ARG A 10 11.81 -9.07 -1.76
CA ARG A 10 12.94 -9.40 -2.63
C ARG A 10 13.00 -10.88 -3.01
N LYS A 11 12.66 -11.78 -2.07
CA LYS A 11 12.78 -13.24 -2.27
C LYS A 11 11.56 -13.86 -2.96
N THR A 12 10.35 -13.40 -2.66
CA THR A 12 9.11 -14.06 -3.08
C THR A 12 8.29 -13.22 -4.07
N GLY A 13 8.63 -11.94 -4.25
CA GLY A 13 7.80 -10.99 -4.98
C GLY A 13 6.45 -10.69 -4.32
N LYS A 14 6.23 -11.21 -3.10
CA LYS A 14 4.96 -11.12 -2.35
C LYS A 14 5.23 -10.71 -0.91
N ILE A 15 4.66 -9.59 -0.49
CA ILE A 15 4.59 -9.23 0.93
C ILE A 15 3.39 -9.97 1.50
N ASN A 16 3.60 -10.80 2.52
CA ASN A 16 2.50 -11.36 3.30
C ASN A 16 2.11 -10.31 4.34
N VAL A 17 1.17 -9.45 4.02
CA VAL A 17 0.54 -8.60 5.04
C VAL A 17 -0.45 -9.50 5.77
N GLU A 18 -0.24 -9.73 7.07
CA GLU A 18 -1.19 -10.48 7.91
C GLU A 18 -2.62 -9.99 7.63
N ASP A 19 -3.54 -10.90 7.29
CA ASP A 19 -4.91 -10.57 6.85
C ASP A 19 -5.65 -9.70 7.88
N SER A 20 -5.37 -9.90 9.17
CA SER A 20 -5.91 -9.09 10.28
C SER A 20 -5.51 -7.61 10.22
N ASN A 21 -4.31 -7.31 9.72
CA ASN A 21 -3.83 -5.94 9.56
C ASN A 21 -4.51 -5.26 8.37
N LEU A 22 -4.68 -5.98 7.24
CA LEU A 22 -5.39 -5.46 6.07
C LEU A 22 -6.86 -5.16 6.39
N GLN A 23 -7.55 -6.06 7.09
CA GLN A 23 -8.93 -5.84 7.55
C GLN A 23 -9.06 -4.57 8.40
N LYS A 24 -8.18 -4.40 9.39
CA LYS A 24 -8.20 -3.22 10.26
C LYS A 24 -7.95 -1.93 9.48
N ILE A 25 -7.01 -1.94 8.54
CA ILE A 25 -6.69 -0.78 7.70
C ILE A 25 -7.86 -0.47 6.76
N GLY A 26 -8.43 -1.48 6.10
CA GLY A 26 -9.62 -1.35 5.24
C GLY A 26 -10.81 -0.75 5.97
N ALA A 27 -11.15 -1.29 7.14
CA ALA A 27 -12.24 -0.78 7.97
C ALA A 27 -12.00 0.67 8.43
N THR A 28 -10.77 1.03 8.76
CA THR A 28 -10.41 2.39 9.18
C THR A 28 -10.56 3.39 8.03
N HIS A 29 -10.05 3.05 6.83
CA HIS A 29 -10.18 3.89 5.64
C HIS A 29 -11.64 4.06 5.23
N PHE A 30 -12.44 2.99 5.32
CA PHE A 30 -13.88 3.06 5.06
C PHE A 30 -14.60 3.97 6.04
N LYS A 31 -14.41 3.77 7.36
CA LYS A 31 -15.02 4.59 8.41
C LYS A 31 -14.64 6.07 8.31
N SER A 32 -13.44 6.35 7.83
CA SER A 32 -12.92 7.72 7.67
C SER A 32 -13.39 8.40 6.37
N GLY A 33 -14.17 7.72 5.53
CA GLY A 33 -14.68 8.29 4.28
C GLY A 33 -13.62 8.42 3.18
N VAL A 34 -12.55 7.61 3.22
CA VAL A 34 -11.48 7.70 2.22
C VAL A 34 -12.00 7.23 0.86
N THR A 35 -11.89 8.13 -0.11
CA THR A 35 -12.27 7.93 -1.51
C THR A 35 -11.04 7.64 -2.38
N ASP A 36 -11.29 7.33 -3.66
CA ASP A 36 -10.25 7.02 -4.63
C ASP A 36 -9.35 8.23 -4.89
N GLU A 37 -9.90 9.44 -4.87
CA GLU A 37 -9.16 10.70 -5.05
C GLU A 37 -8.10 10.88 -3.96
N HIS A 38 -8.42 10.55 -2.71
CA HIS A 38 -7.48 10.63 -1.59
C HIS A 38 -6.30 9.66 -1.79
N PHE A 39 -6.56 8.44 -2.28
CA PHE A 39 -5.49 7.49 -2.57
C PHE A 39 -4.58 7.98 -3.71
N GLN A 40 -5.13 8.63 -4.74
CA GLN A 40 -4.32 9.20 -5.82
C GLN A 40 -3.43 10.33 -5.32
N VAL A 41 -3.96 11.27 -4.54
CA VAL A 41 -3.15 12.37 -3.97
C VAL A 41 -2.03 11.84 -3.08
N ALA A 42 -2.32 10.84 -2.24
CA ALA A 42 -1.30 10.22 -1.39
C ALA A 42 -0.22 9.46 -2.19
N LYS A 43 -0.59 8.83 -3.32
CA LYS A 43 0.37 8.20 -4.23
C LYS A 43 1.34 9.23 -4.81
N THR A 44 0.81 10.35 -5.31
CA THR A 44 1.64 11.44 -5.85
C THR A 44 2.58 11.98 -4.80
N ALA A 45 2.06 12.33 -3.61
CA ALA A 45 2.88 12.87 -2.52
C ALA A 45 3.98 11.89 -2.08
N LEU A 46 3.70 10.58 -2.06
CA LEU A 46 4.69 9.54 -1.75
C LEU A 46 5.83 9.52 -2.78
N LEU A 47 5.49 9.48 -4.07
CA LEU A 47 6.50 9.42 -5.14
C LEU A 47 7.34 10.69 -5.19
N GLU A 48 6.72 11.87 -5.03
CA GLU A 48 7.42 13.16 -4.94
C GLU A 48 8.37 13.19 -3.72
N THR A 49 7.89 12.76 -2.56
CA THR A 49 8.72 12.71 -1.34
C THR A 49 9.94 11.80 -1.50
N ILE A 50 9.77 10.62 -2.11
CA ILE A 50 10.90 9.72 -2.34
C ILE A 50 11.88 10.33 -3.35
N LYS A 51 11.38 10.91 -4.44
CA LYS A 51 12.21 11.61 -5.44
C LYS A 51 13.03 12.73 -4.82
N GLU A 52 12.43 13.53 -3.94
CA GLU A 52 13.11 14.62 -3.25
C GLU A 52 14.13 14.13 -2.21
N THR A 53 13.84 13.01 -1.54
CA THR A 53 14.72 12.46 -0.48
C THR A 53 15.93 11.75 -1.06
N VAL A 54 15.79 11.06 -2.20
CA VAL A 54 16.85 10.26 -2.82
C VAL A 54 17.01 10.52 -4.31
N PRO A 55 17.30 11.77 -4.72
CA PRO A 55 17.33 12.16 -6.14
C PRO A 55 18.43 11.43 -6.94
N GLU A 56 19.53 11.04 -6.30
CA GLU A 56 20.68 10.39 -6.95
C GLU A 56 20.38 8.99 -7.49
N ILE A 57 19.47 8.25 -6.82
CA ILE A 57 19.09 6.89 -7.19
C ILE A 57 17.68 6.83 -7.79
N TRP A 58 16.97 7.97 -7.85
CA TRP A 58 15.64 8.04 -8.43
C TRP A 58 15.70 7.73 -9.93
N SER A 59 14.80 6.86 -10.37
CA SER A 59 14.69 6.46 -11.77
C SER A 59 13.24 6.15 -12.11
N SER A 60 12.89 6.18 -13.40
CA SER A 60 11.55 5.80 -13.86
C SER A 60 11.19 4.36 -13.45
N ALA A 61 12.17 3.46 -13.37
CA ALA A 61 11.94 2.10 -12.90
C ALA A 61 11.55 2.07 -11.41
N MET A 62 12.20 2.89 -10.58
CA MET A 62 11.88 3.02 -9.16
C MET A 62 10.51 3.67 -8.94
N GLU A 63 10.20 4.72 -9.70
CA GLU A 63 8.88 5.37 -9.70
C GLU A 63 7.77 4.38 -10.02
N ASN A 64 7.92 3.62 -11.11
CA ASN A 64 6.96 2.60 -11.51
C ASN A 64 6.82 1.50 -10.46
N ALA A 65 7.92 1.01 -9.89
CA ALA A 65 7.89 -0.04 -8.87
C ALA A 65 7.15 0.41 -7.60
N TRP A 66 7.41 1.63 -7.12
CA TRP A 66 6.68 2.20 -5.98
C TRP A 66 5.21 2.47 -6.32
N GLY A 67 4.94 2.96 -7.52
CA GLY A 67 3.59 3.20 -8.01
C GLY A 67 2.76 1.92 -8.05
N GLU A 68 3.30 0.83 -8.60
CA GLU A 68 2.64 -0.47 -8.64
C GLU A 68 2.45 -1.08 -7.26
N ALA A 69 3.46 -0.98 -6.37
CA ALA A 69 3.35 -1.48 -5.01
C ALA A 69 2.23 -0.77 -4.25
N TYR A 70 2.13 0.55 -4.40
CA TYR A 70 1.07 1.35 -3.82
C TYR A 70 -0.31 0.95 -4.37
N ASP A 71 -0.46 0.80 -5.69
CA ASP A 71 -1.73 0.41 -6.32
C ASP A 71 -2.20 -0.98 -5.84
N LYS A 72 -1.26 -1.94 -5.73
CA LYS A 72 -1.55 -3.28 -5.19
C LYS A 72 -2.04 -3.21 -3.73
N LEU A 73 -1.41 -2.37 -2.91
CA LEU A 73 -1.83 -2.17 -1.53
C LEU A 73 -3.21 -1.52 -1.43
N VAL A 74 -3.47 -0.47 -2.20
CA VAL A 74 -4.79 0.19 -2.25
C VAL A 74 -5.86 -0.76 -2.73
N GLY A 75 -5.57 -1.60 -3.73
CA GLY A 75 -6.44 -2.68 -4.18
C GLY A 75 -6.84 -3.60 -3.03
N ALA A 76 -5.87 -4.09 -2.27
CA ALA A 76 -6.11 -4.94 -1.11
C ALA A 76 -6.97 -4.22 -0.04
N ILE A 77 -6.63 -2.99 0.34
CA ILE A 77 -7.40 -2.19 1.31
C ILE A 77 -8.85 -1.98 0.86
N LYS A 78 -9.09 -1.76 -0.44
CA LYS A 78 -10.44 -1.62 -1.00
C LYS A 78 -11.22 -2.93 -0.98
N CYS A 79 -10.57 -4.07 -1.19
CA CYS A 79 -11.21 -5.40 -1.11
C CYS A 79 -11.69 -5.73 0.31
N GLU A 80 -10.98 -5.26 1.34
CA GLU A 80 -11.37 -5.43 2.75
C GLU A 80 -12.55 -4.54 3.19
N LYS A 81 -13.11 -3.69 2.31
CA LYS A 81 -14.29 -2.85 2.61
C LYS A 81 -15.57 -3.65 2.87
N LYS A 82 -15.57 -4.96 2.64
CA LYS A 82 -16.72 -5.83 2.94
C LYS A 82 -16.61 -6.26 4.41
N PRO A 83 -17.60 -5.99 5.27
CA PRO A 83 -17.57 -6.53 6.63
C PRO A 83 -17.48 -8.05 6.52
N SER A 84 -16.54 -8.65 7.26
CA SER A 84 -16.61 -10.07 7.54
C SER A 84 -18.00 -10.33 8.11
N SER A 85 -18.83 -11.04 7.36
CA SER A 85 -19.99 -11.68 7.95
C SER A 85 -19.43 -12.72 8.90
N ASP A 86 -19.35 -12.36 10.18
CA ASP A 86 -19.19 -13.33 11.24
C ASP A 86 -20.38 -14.29 11.15
N THR A 87 -20.17 -15.47 10.57
CA THR A 87 -21.10 -16.59 10.67
C THR A 87 -20.54 -17.57 11.67
N ASN A 88 -21.19 -17.55 12.84
CA ASN A 88 -21.34 -18.57 13.88
C ASN A 88 -20.81 -19.98 13.56
#